data_AF-A0A520CRC9-F1
#
_entry.id   AF-A0A520CRC9-F1
#
_cell.length_a   1.000
_cell.length_b   1.000
_cell.length_c   1.000
_cell.angle_alpha   90.00
_cell.angle_beta   90.00
_cell.angle_gamma   90.00
#
_symmetry.space_group_name_H-M   'P 1'
#
loop_
_entity.id
_entity.type
_entity.pdbx_description
1 polymer ?
#
loop_
_entity_poly.entity_id
_entity_poly.type
_entity_poly.pdbx_seq_one_letter_code
_entity_poly.pdbx_strand_id
1 'polypeptide(L)'
;MTSKEIEANLEKLVANLNNEEFIYDLLLAYGISKTSVNRLKKGDFNFSKIAGEVLYKNKLFFAYVEADLHLKADEFAIDERLLKQNPRFVIVTDYNTLVAKDLKTKLNRDFPLKDLPKYFDFFLPLTGAEVYKSSNDNKADRDAAYKMAQLYDILVQDNPDFKDDSHKLNIFLSRLLFCFFAEDTGIFEKSSIFTETLSQHTNPDGKDVDEFLNSFFSRLNTENGSFPDYLQNQFKFAWSSLSLPHCGNRI
;
A
#
# COMPACT_ATOMS: atom_id res chain seq x y z
N MET A 1 21.43 -6.40 1.99
CA MET A 1 20.98 -7.28 0.89
C MET A 1 19.91 -6.51 0.12
N THR A 2 20.06 -6.37 -1.19
CA THR A 2 19.13 -5.62 -2.05
C THR A 2 18.03 -6.53 -2.58
N SER A 3 16.89 -5.96 -3.02
CA SER A 3 15.80 -6.74 -3.63
C SER A 3 16.24 -7.61 -4.80
N LYS A 4 17.14 -7.08 -5.66
CA LYS A 4 17.70 -7.82 -6.80
C LYS A 4 18.57 -9.01 -6.37
N GLU A 5 19.32 -8.87 -5.28
CA GLU A 5 20.11 -9.98 -4.73
C GLU A 5 19.21 -11.09 -4.19
N ILE A 6 18.10 -10.73 -3.54
CA ILE A 6 17.13 -11.70 -3.02
C ILE A 6 16.49 -12.46 -4.18
N GLU A 7 15.98 -11.75 -5.19
CA GLU A 7 15.37 -12.35 -6.38
C GLU A 7 16.32 -13.34 -7.07
N ALA A 8 17.58 -12.93 -7.32
CA ALA A 8 18.60 -13.80 -7.92
C ALA A 8 18.96 -15.02 -7.04
N ASN A 9 18.92 -14.89 -5.71
CA ASN A 9 19.12 -16.02 -4.80
C ASN A 9 17.95 -17.01 -4.87
N LEU A 10 16.71 -16.51 -4.97
CA LEU A 10 15.52 -17.34 -5.11
C LEU A 10 15.47 -18.06 -6.45
N GLU A 11 15.90 -17.42 -7.54
CA GLU A 11 16.04 -18.09 -8.85
C GLU A 11 16.99 -19.29 -8.76
N LYS A 12 18.14 -19.13 -8.09
CA LYS A 12 19.10 -20.23 -7.87
C LYS A 12 18.54 -21.34 -6.99
N LEU A 13 17.79 -20.97 -5.95
CA LEU A 13 17.13 -21.91 -5.04
C LEU A 13 16.12 -22.77 -5.80
N VAL A 14 15.25 -22.15 -6.59
CA VAL A 14 14.23 -22.86 -7.38
C VAL A 14 14.88 -23.73 -8.46
N ALA A 15 15.94 -23.25 -9.11
CA ALA A 15 16.66 -24.02 -10.13
C ALA A 15 17.36 -25.27 -9.57
N ASN A 16 17.76 -25.26 -8.29
CA ASN A 16 18.45 -26.36 -7.63
C ASN A 16 17.69 -26.83 -6.39
N LEU A 17 16.39 -27.08 -6.56
CA LEU A 17 15.51 -27.38 -5.44
C LEU A 17 15.93 -28.68 -4.72
N ASN A 18 16.22 -28.54 -3.42
CA ASN A 18 16.35 -29.66 -2.50
C ASN A 18 15.25 -29.53 -1.44
N ASN A 19 14.31 -30.48 -1.44
CA ASN A 19 13.13 -30.45 -0.58
C ASN A 19 13.47 -30.41 0.92
N GLU A 20 14.53 -31.11 1.34
CA GLU A 20 14.96 -31.15 2.75
C GLU A 20 15.62 -29.85 3.20
N GLU A 21 16.29 -29.16 2.28
CA GLU A 21 17.00 -27.90 2.56
C GLU A 21 16.16 -26.66 2.26
N PHE A 22 15.05 -26.80 1.54
CA PHE A 22 14.27 -25.71 0.94
C PHE A 22 14.04 -24.54 1.90
N ILE A 23 13.49 -24.79 3.09
CA ILE A 23 13.16 -23.72 4.04
C ILE A 23 14.41 -23.02 4.59
N TYR A 24 15.53 -23.75 4.70
CA TYR A 24 16.80 -23.21 5.16
C TYR A 24 17.44 -22.35 4.07
N ASP A 25 17.43 -22.83 2.83
CA ASP A 25 17.90 -22.09 1.66
C ASP A 25 17.05 -20.84 1.42
N LEU A 26 15.74 -20.91 1.66
CA LEU A 26 14.84 -19.76 1.61
C LEU A 26 15.27 -18.70 2.62
N LEU A 27 15.49 -19.10 3.88
CA LEU A 27 15.96 -18.18 4.92
C LEU A 27 17.33 -17.55 4.55
N LEU A 28 18.25 -18.33 3.97
CA LEU A 28 19.53 -17.82 3.48
C LEU A 28 19.36 -16.82 2.33
N ALA A 29 18.43 -17.07 1.40
CA ALA A 29 18.13 -16.18 0.29
C ALA A 29 17.62 -14.81 0.76
N TYR A 30 16.94 -14.75 1.92
CA TYR A 30 16.52 -13.53 2.62
C TYR A 30 17.55 -13.00 3.62
N GLY A 31 18.79 -13.50 3.59
CA GLY A 31 19.89 -12.95 4.38
C GLY A 31 19.89 -13.32 5.87
N ILE A 32 19.14 -14.35 6.28
CA ILE A 32 19.32 -14.94 7.60
C ILE A 32 20.71 -15.57 7.67
N SER A 33 21.42 -15.34 8.77
CA SER A 33 22.81 -15.81 8.89
C SER A 33 22.91 -17.33 8.82
N LYS A 34 23.96 -17.85 8.19
CA LYS A 34 24.28 -19.29 8.16
C LYS A 34 24.32 -19.90 9.57
N THR A 35 24.84 -19.15 10.54
CA THR A 35 24.87 -19.57 11.94
C THR A 35 23.47 -19.80 12.50
N SER A 36 22.54 -18.86 12.28
CA SER A 36 21.15 -18.98 12.72
C SER A 36 20.43 -20.15 12.03
N VAL A 37 20.63 -20.31 10.73
CA VAL A 37 20.05 -21.41 9.95
C VAL A 37 20.57 -22.77 10.42
N ASN A 38 21.88 -22.89 10.66
CA ASN A 38 22.46 -24.13 11.20
C ASN A 38 21.94 -24.47 12.59
N ARG A 39 21.71 -23.47 13.45
CA ARG A 39 21.11 -23.66 14.77
C ARG A 39 19.63 -24.05 14.68
N LEU A 40 18.91 -23.50 13.71
CA LEU A 40 17.53 -23.90 13.40
C LEU A 40 17.47 -25.37 12.97
N LYS A 41 18.34 -25.77 12.05
CA LYS A 41 18.45 -27.15 11.56
C LYS A 41 18.84 -28.16 12.65
N LYS A 42 19.71 -27.77 13.58
CA LYS A 42 20.09 -28.59 14.75
C LYS A 42 19.00 -28.68 15.82
N GLY A 43 17.96 -27.83 15.74
CA GLY A 43 16.84 -27.82 16.68
C GLY A 43 16.94 -26.78 17.79
N ASP A 44 18.07 -26.07 17.95
CA ASP A 44 18.23 -25.01 18.98
C ASP A 44 17.22 -23.88 18.79
N PHE A 45 16.96 -23.50 17.53
CA PHE A 45 16.03 -22.44 17.17
C PHE A 45 14.70 -22.96 16.62
N ASN A 46 14.55 -24.29 16.50
CA ASN A 46 13.29 -24.89 16.06
C ASN A 46 12.42 -25.19 17.29
N PHE A 47 11.35 -24.42 17.44
CA PHE A 47 10.43 -24.55 18.56
C PHE A 47 9.36 -25.62 18.32
N SER A 48 9.30 -26.21 17.12
CA SER A 48 8.50 -27.41 16.89
C SER A 48 9.26 -28.66 17.31
N LYS A 49 8.54 -29.66 17.80
CA LYS A 49 9.03 -31.00 18.12
C LYS A 49 8.48 -32.06 17.16
N ILE A 50 7.67 -31.65 16.18
CA ILE A 50 7.06 -32.54 15.20
C ILE A 50 8.02 -32.67 14.01
N ALA A 51 8.24 -33.91 13.57
CA ALA A 51 9.08 -34.18 12.41
C ALA A 51 8.48 -33.52 11.15
N GLY A 52 9.32 -32.89 10.34
CA GLY A 52 8.89 -32.16 9.14
C GLY A 52 8.42 -30.72 9.38
N GLU A 53 8.34 -30.27 10.64
CA GLU A 53 7.99 -28.89 10.97
C GLU A 53 9.22 -28.04 11.34
N VAL A 54 9.20 -26.79 10.90
CA VAL A 54 10.18 -25.76 11.29
C VAL A 54 9.46 -24.55 11.84
N LEU A 55 9.52 -24.35 13.15
CA LEU A 55 8.98 -23.18 13.83
C LEU A 55 10.11 -22.26 14.29
N TYR A 56 10.36 -21.21 13.51
CA TYR A 56 11.36 -20.19 13.82
C TYR A 56 10.69 -18.96 14.45
N LYS A 57 10.88 -18.79 15.77
CA LYS A 57 10.31 -17.71 16.58
C LYS A 57 10.44 -16.33 15.92
N ASN A 58 9.36 -15.55 15.95
CA ASN A 58 9.25 -14.21 15.35
C ASN A 58 9.45 -14.14 13.83
N LYS A 59 9.59 -15.27 13.12
CA LYS A 59 9.85 -15.29 11.68
C LYS A 59 8.83 -16.12 10.92
N LEU A 60 8.83 -17.44 11.08
CA LEU A 60 7.90 -18.27 10.32
C LEU A 60 7.65 -19.62 10.97
N PHE A 61 6.55 -20.23 10.55
CA PHE A 61 6.30 -21.65 10.61
C PHE A 61 6.32 -22.23 9.19
N PHE A 62 6.91 -23.40 9.04
CA PHE A 62 6.95 -24.17 7.79
C PHE A 62 6.60 -25.63 8.02
N ALA A 63 5.80 -26.21 7.13
CA ALA A 63 5.53 -27.65 7.07
C ALA A 63 5.34 -28.15 5.64
N TYR A 64 5.79 -29.37 5.36
CA TYR A 64 5.38 -30.11 4.17
C TYR A 64 3.98 -30.70 4.35
N VAL A 65 3.15 -30.62 3.32
CA VAL A 65 1.76 -31.08 3.34
C VAL A 65 1.42 -31.71 1.99
N GLU A 66 0.93 -32.95 1.99
CA GLU A 66 0.62 -33.70 0.75
C GLU A 66 -0.69 -33.25 0.07
N ALA A 67 -1.68 -32.80 0.84
CA ALA A 67 -3.00 -32.42 0.35
C ALA A 67 -3.64 -31.31 1.19
N ASP A 68 -4.60 -30.61 0.61
CA ASP A 68 -5.38 -29.56 1.28
C ASP A 68 -4.52 -28.43 1.87
N LEU A 69 -3.52 -27.95 1.11
CA LEU A 69 -2.57 -26.93 1.55
C LEU A 69 -3.26 -25.70 2.17
N HIS A 70 -4.34 -25.20 1.56
CA HIS A 70 -5.07 -24.05 2.10
C HIS A 70 -5.67 -24.31 3.47
N LEU A 71 -6.34 -25.47 3.63
CA LEU A 71 -6.95 -25.88 4.89
C LEU A 71 -5.88 -26.08 5.97
N LYS A 72 -4.76 -26.72 5.63
CA LYS A 72 -3.63 -26.87 6.56
C LYS A 72 -3.01 -25.53 6.94
N ALA A 73 -2.84 -24.62 5.98
CA ALA A 73 -2.36 -23.28 6.28
C ALA A 73 -3.34 -22.55 7.24
N ASP A 74 -4.65 -22.72 7.07
CA ASP A 74 -5.66 -22.16 7.97
C ASP A 74 -5.58 -22.75 9.38
N GLU A 75 -5.48 -24.08 9.50
CA GLU A 75 -5.31 -24.77 10.78
C GLU A 75 -4.05 -24.28 11.52
N PHE A 76 -2.91 -24.22 10.83
CA PHE A 76 -1.65 -23.74 11.44
C PHE A 76 -1.68 -22.25 11.78
N ALA A 77 -2.46 -21.43 11.05
CA ALA A 77 -2.59 -20.01 11.34
C ALA A 77 -3.34 -19.71 12.65
N ILE A 78 -4.09 -20.68 13.17
CA ILE A 78 -4.83 -20.58 14.44
C ILE A 78 -4.28 -21.49 15.54
N ASP A 79 -3.28 -22.35 15.25
CA ASP A 79 -2.66 -23.25 16.23
C ASP A 79 -1.95 -22.43 17.33
N GLU A 80 -2.49 -22.49 18.56
CA GLU A 80 -1.95 -21.79 19.73
C GLU A 80 -0.48 -22.15 20.03
N ARG A 81 -0.05 -23.37 19.73
CA ARG A 81 1.35 -23.79 19.91
C ARG A 81 2.28 -22.96 19.04
N LEU A 82 1.86 -22.69 17.80
CA LEU A 82 2.62 -21.89 16.85
C LEU A 82 2.54 -20.41 17.22
N LEU A 83 1.34 -19.91 17.51
CA LEU A 83 1.10 -18.50 17.84
C LEU A 83 1.87 -18.03 19.07
N LYS A 84 2.14 -18.91 20.05
CA LYS A 84 3.02 -18.60 21.21
C LYS A 84 4.43 -18.16 20.81
N GLN A 85 4.93 -18.59 19.65
CA GLN A 85 6.24 -18.17 19.12
C GLN A 85 6.17 -16.99 18.16
N ASN A 86 4.97 -16.42 17.99
CA ASN A 86 4.71 -15.23 17.18
C ASN A 86 5.31 -15.31 15.76
N PRO A 87 5.09 -16.39 14.98
CA PRO A 87 5.60 -16.46 13.62
C PRO A 87 4.97 -15.36 12.77
N ARG A 88 5.77 -14.70 11.93
CA ARG A 88 5.25 -13.70 10.98
C ARG A 88 4.51 -14.40 9.84
N PHE A 89 5.05 -15.51 9.34
CA PHE A 89 4.47 -16.28 8.25
C PHE A 89 4.10 -17.71 8.66
N VAL A 90 3.04 -18.24 8.09
CA VAL A 90 2.79 -19.68 7.99
C VAL A 90 3.01 -20.07 6.54
N ILE A 91 3.86 -21.06 6.28
CA ILE A 91 4.20 -21.53 4.95
C ILE A 91 3.94 -23.04 4.90
N VAL A 92 3.18 -23.49 3.91
CA VAL A 92 2.99 -24.91 3.61
C VAL A 92 3.22 -25.18 2.14
N THR A 93 3.76 -26.34 1.81
CA THR A 93 4.05 -26.71 0.44
C THR A 93 4.02 -28.22 0.24
N ASP A 94 3.62 -28.66 -0.95
CA ASP A 94 3.80 -30.02 -1.49
C ASP A 94 5.03 -30.09 -2.43
N TYR A 95 5.86 -29.05 -2.43
CA TYR A 95 6.97 -28.78 -3.36
C TYR A 95 6.59 -28.51 -4.83
N ASN A 96 5.31 -28.51 -5.18
CA ASN A 96 4.81 -28.03 -6.48
C ASN A 96 4.15 -26.65 -6.34
N THR A 97 3.41 -26.46 -5.26
CA THR A 97 2.66 -25.25 -4.89
C THR A 97 3.07 -24.84 -3.49
N LEU A 98 3.17 -23.54 -3.27
CA LEU A 98 3.44 -22.96 -1.96
C LEU A 98 2.25 -22.10 -1.57
N VAL A 99 1.70 -22.35 -0.38
CA VAL A 99 0.68 -21.51 0.25
C VAL A 99 1.33 -20.83 1.46
N ALA A 100 1.25 -19.51 1.50
CA ALA A 100 1.77 -18.71 2.59
C ALA A 100 0.76 -17.69 3.11
N LYS A 101 0.74 -17.52 4.43
CA LYS A 101 -0.10 -16.56 5.14
C LYS A 101 0.78 -15.62 5.95
N ASP A 102 0.60 -14.32 5.76
CA ASP A 102 1.18 -13.30 6.64
C ASP A 102 0.24 -13.08 7.82
N LEU A 103 0.62 -13.55 9.02
CA LEU A 103 -0.24 -13.48 10.20
C LEU A 103 -0.43 -12.06 10.73
N LYS A 104 0.48 -11.12 10.40
CA LYS A 104 0.38 -9.72 10.81
C LYS A 104 -0.52 -8.93 9.87
N THR A 105 -0.32 -9.05 8.54
CA THR A 105 -1.09 -8.27 7.55
C THR A 105 -2.34 -8.97 7.06
N LYS A 106 -2.53 -10.25 7.41
CA LYS A 106 -3.62 -11.12 6.93
C LYS A 106 -3.63 -11.32 5.42
N LEU A 107 -2.54 -10.96 4.71
CA LEU A 107 -2.41 -11.27 3.29
C LEU A 107 -2.01 -12.73 3.11
N ASN A 108 -2.74 -13.43 2.26
CA ASN A 108 -2.44 -14.79 1.85
C ASN A 108 -1.95 -14.80 0.39
N ARG A 109 -1.06 -15.74 0.08
CA ARG A 109 -0.56 -15.99 -1.27
C ARG A 109 -0.48 -17.48 -1.50
N ASP A 110 -0.85 -17.90 -2.69
CA ASP A 110 -0.59 -19.22 -3.23
C ASP A 110 -0.01 -19.07 -4.64
N PHE A 111 0.99 -19.87 -4.97
CA PHE A 111 1.61 -19.88 -6.29
C PHE A 111 2.40 -21.17 -6.53
N PRO A 112 2.63 -21.55 -7.80
CA PRO A 112 3.56 -22.62 -8.13
C PRO A 112 4.94 -22.32 -7.55
N LEU A 113 5.58 -23.27 -6.89
CA LEU A 113 6.86 -23.05 -6.20
C LEU A 113 7.94 -22.50 -7.14
N LYS A 114 7.90 -22.88 -8.43
CA LYS A 114 8.77 -22.36 -9.48
C LYS A 114 8.69 -20.83 -9.69
N ASP A 115 7.55 -20.24 -9.34
CA ASP A 115 7.29 -18.81 -9.48
C ASP A 115 7.67 -18.02 -8.21
N LEU A 116 8.20 -18.67 -7.18
CA LEU A 116 8.65 -18.03 -5.93
C LEU A 116 9.49 -16.75 -6.14
N PRO A 117 10.45 -16.68 -7.10
CA PRO A 117 11.22 -15.45 -7.31
C PRO A 117 10.34 -14.25 -7.69
N LYS A 118 9.21 -14.46 -8.38
CA LYS A 118 8.28 -13.39 -8.77
C LYS A 118 7.52 -12.80 -7.59
N TYR A 119 7.44 -13.53 -6.48
CA TYR A 119 6.74 -13.14 -5.25
C TYR A 119 7.71 -12.86 -4.11
N PHE A 120 8.96 -12.49 -4.41
CA PHE A 120 10.00 -12.30 -3.40
C PHE A 120 9.63 -11.20 -2.39
N ASP A 121 8.87 -10.20 -2.82
CA ASP A 121 8.43 -9.05 -2.03
C ASP A 121 7.55 -9.46 -0.84
N PHE A 122 6.77 -10.53 -0.99
CA PHE A 122 5.88 -11.05 0.04
C PHE A 122 6.63 -11.45 1.33
N PHE A 123 7.83 -12.02 1.21
CA PHE A 123 8.63 -12.47 2.36
C PHE A 123 9.75 -11.52 2.78
N LEU A 124 9.88 -10.33 2.16
CA LEU A 124 10.83 -9.31 2.60
C LEU A 124 10.76 -8.96 4.10
N PRO A 125 9.60 -9.02 4.80
CA PRO A 125 9.55 -8.89 6.27
C PRO A 125 10.47 -9.85 7.04
N LEU A 126 10.89 -10.98 6.45
CA LEU A 126 11.88 -11.89 7.05
C LEU A 126 13.24 -11.23 7.26
N THR A 127 13.60 -10.25 6.43
CA THR A 127 14.87 -9.49 6.51
C THR A 127 14.90 -8.52 7.69
N GLY A 128 13.76 -8.29 8.35
CA GLY A 128 13.59 -7.23 9.35
C GLY A 128 13.22 -5.88 8.75
N ALA A 129 13.22 -5.74 7.42
CA ALA A 129 12.59 -4.62 6.75
C ALA A 129 11.07 -4.81 6.79
N GLU A 130 10.34 -4.00 7.55
CA GLU A 130 8.90 -3.88 7.34
C GLU A 130 8.70 -3.36 5.92
N VAL A 131 8.19 -4.23 5.04
CA VAL A 131 7.63 -3.76 3.77
C VAL A 131 6.42 -2.95 4.13
N TYR A 132 6.55 -1.62 4.10
CA TYR A 132 5.43 -0.80 3.69
C TYR A 132 5.04 -1.34 2.31
N LYS A 133 4.02 -2.20 2.27
CA LYS A 133 3.38 -2.53 1.01
C LYS A 133 2.83 -1.21 0.53
N SER A 134 3.54 -0.58 -0.39
CA SER A 134 2.86 0.25 -1.35
C SER A 134 2.12 -0.70 -2.29
N SER A 135 0.94 -1.09 -1.84
CA SER A 135 0.00 -1.96 -2.53
C SER A 135 -0.69 -1.17 -3.62
N ASN A 136 -0.22 -1.19 -4.87
CA ASN A 136 -0.86 -0.52 -6.03
C ASN A 136 -1.06 1.01 -5.94
N ASP A 137 -1.18 1.59 -4.76
CA ASP A 137 -1.22 3.01 -4.41
C ASP A 137 -0.04 3.72 -5.06
N ASN A 138 1.18 3.18 -5.05
CA ASN A 138 2.29 3.84 -5.75
C ASN A 138 2.05 4.04 -7.25
N LYS A 139 1.31 3.19 -7.98
CA LYS A 139 1.06 3.47 -9.39
C LYS A 139 -0.03 4.53 -9.52
N ALA A 140 -1.15 4.37 -8.83
CA ALA A 140 -2.24 5.34 -8.86
C ALA A 140 -1.82 6.72 -8.34
N ASP A 141 -1.12 6.77 -7.21
CA ASP A 141 -0.58 7.99 -6.59
C ASP A 141 0.51 8.63 -7.44
N ARG A 142 1.41 7.84 -8.05
CA ARG A 142 2.39 8.39 -9.00
C ARG A 142 1.69 8.94 -10.24
N ASP A 143 0.75 8.19 -10.81
CA ASP A 143 0.00 8.62 -11.99
C ASP A 143 -0.82 9.89 -11.66
N ALA A 144 -1.42 9.98 -10.48
CA ALA A 144 -2.12 11.17 -9.98
C ALA A 144 -1.17 12.36 -9.76
N ALA A 145 0.01 12.13 -9.16
CA ALA A 145 1.04 13.15 -9.00
C ALA A 145 1.52 13.67 -10.36
N TYR A 146 1.71 12.78 -11.35
CA TYR A 146 2.02 13.17 -12.73
C TYR A 146 0.90 13.99 -13.36
N LYS A 147 -0.38 13.67 -13.08
CA LYS A 147 -1.52 14.45 -13.57
C LYS A 147 -1.57 15.85 -12.95
N MET A 148 -1.27 15.99 -11.65
CA MET A 148 -1.17 17.30 -11.00
C MET A 148 0.00 18.13 -11.54
N ALA A 149 1.13 17.49 -11.85
CA ALA A 149 2.26 18.16 -12.50
C ALA A 149 1.92 18.61 -13.93
N GLN A 150 1.26 17.76 -14.73
CA GLN A 150 0.78 18.12 -16.06
C GLN A 150 -0.19 19.31 -16.01
N LEU A 151 -1.10 19.34 -15.04
CA LEU A 151 -2.01 20.47 -14.84
C LEU A 151 -1.25 21.77 -14.53
N TYR A 152 -0.25 21.70 -13.64
CA TYR A 152 0.62 22.85 -13.35
C TYR A 152 1.31 23.38 -14.62
N ASP A 153 1.93 22.48 -15.40
CA ASP A 153 2.67 22.86 -16.61
C ASP A 153 1.77 23.53 -17.64
N ILE A 154 0.56 23.00 -17.86
CA ILE A 154 -0.43 23.59 -18.78
C ILE A 154 -0.86 24.98 -18.29
N LEU A 155 -1.17 25.13 -17.00
CA LEU A 155 -1.59 26.41 -16.43
C LEU A 155 -0.50 27.48 -16.55
N VAL A 156 0.77 27.13 -16.34
CA VAL A 156 1.91 28.05 -16.53
C VAL A 156 2.13 28.38 -18.01
N GLN A 157 1.99 27.38 -18.90
CA GLN A 157 2.17 27.58 -20.33
C GLN A 157 1.13 28.55 -20.90
N ASP A 158 -0.14 28.38 -20.51
CA ASP A 158 -1.26 29.18 -21.03
C ASP A 158 -1.37 30.54 -20.34
N ASN A 159 -0.75 30.70 -19.16
CA ASN A 159 -0.73 31.94 -18.39
C ASN A 159 0.70 32.28 -17.95
N PRO A 160 1.53 32.85 -18.84
CA PRO A 160 2.95 33.11 -18.59
C PRO A 160 3.23 33.97 -17.35
N ASP A 161 2.27 34.80 -16.92
CA ASP A 161 2.35 35.65 -15.74
C ASP A 161 2.55 34.86 -14.44
N PHE A 162 2.12 33.58 -14.38
CA PHE A 162 2.33 32.71 -13.21
C PHE A 162 3.77 32.18 -13.10
N LYS A 163 4.59 32.36 -14.13
CA LYS A 163 6.00 31.93 -14.11
C LYS A 163 6.82 32.74 -13.10
N ASP A 164 6.48 34.00 -12.90
CA ASP A 164 7.17 34.92 -11.98
C ASP A 164 6.50 34.99 -10.58
N ASP A 165 5.22 34.62 -10.46
CA ASP A 165 4.47 34.53 -9.18
C ASP A 165 3.75 33.17 -9.04
N SER A 166 4.54 32.11 -8.81
CA SER A 166 4.04 30.74 -8.64
C SER A 166 3.24 30.52 -7.34
N HIS A 167 3.24 31.48 -6.42
CA HIS A 167 2.65 31.31 -5.10
C HIS A 167 1.13 31.08 -5.18
N LYS A 168 0.43 31.83 -6.03
CA LYS A 168 -1.03 31.70 -6.21
C LYS A 168 -1.41 30.36 -6.83
N LEU A 169 -0.62 29.90 -7.81
CA LEU A 169 -0.83 28.61 -8.47
C LEU A 169 -0.60 27.44 -7.50
N ASN A 170 0.43 27.53 -6.65
CA ASN A 170 0.69 26.52 -5.62
C ASN A 170 -0.45 26.43 -4.59
N ILE A 171 -1.03 27.57 -4.19
CA ILE A 171 -2.20 27.60 -3.31
C ILE A 171 -3.40 26.95 -4.01
N PHE A 172 -3.65 27.28 -5.27
CA PHE A 172 -4.74 26.70 -6.05
C PHE A 172 -4.63 25.17 -6.15
N LEU A 173 -3.47 24.64 -6.54
CA LEU A 173 -3.25 23.20 -6.63
C LEU A 173 -3.34 22.49 -5.28
N SER A 174 -2.86 23.14 -4.21
CA SER A 174 -2.98 22.59 -2.86
C SER A 174 -4.45 22.47 -2.42
N ARG A 175 -5.30 23.43 -2.81
CA ARG A 175 -6.75 23.37 -2.57
C ARG A 175 -7.41 22.23 -3.35
N LEU A 176 -7.06 22.05 -4.62
CA LEU A 176 -7.57 20.93 -5.42
C LEU A 176 -7.16 19.58 -4.81
N LEU A 177 -5.88 19.43 -4.44
CA LEU A 177 -5.37 18.22 -3.80
C LEU A 177 -6.14 17.91 -2.51
N PHE A 178 -6.38 18.95 -1.69
CA PHE A 178 -7.18 18.81 -0.48
C PHE A 178 -8.61 18.35 -0.80
N CYS A 179 -9.25 18.87 -1.84
CA CYS A 179 -10.62 18.49 -2.20
C CYS A 179 -10.72 17.03 -2.63
N PHE A 180 -9.77 16.53 -3.44
CA PHE A 180 -9.69 15.11 -3.79
C PHE A 180 -9.46 14.23 -2.55
N PHE A 181 -8.55 14.64 -1.67
CA PHE A 181 -8.31 13.92 -0.43
C PHE A 181 -9.54 13.92 0.50
N ALA A 182 -10.26 15.04 0.59
CA ALA A 182 -11.39 15.21 1.49
C ALA A 182 -12.62 14.39 1.08
N GLU A 183 -12.85 14.21 -0.22
CA GLU A 183 -13.95 13.36 -0.71
C GLU A 183 -13.67 11.86 -0.55
N ASP A 184 -12.40 11.44 -0.53
CA ASP A 184 -12.01 10.04 -0.38
C ASP A 184 -11.83 9.60 1.08
N THR A 185 -11.55 10.54 1.99
CA THR A 185 -11.28 10.24 3.41
C THR A 185 -12.48 10.44 4.34
N GLY A 186 -13.62 10.85 3.80
CA GLY A 186 -14.84 11.11 4.58
C GLY A 186 -14.81 12.42 5.36
N ILE A 187 -13.92 13.36 4.99
CA ILE A 187 -14.00 14.75 5.47
C ILE A 187 -15.27 15.41 4.91
N PHE A 188 -15.61 15.12 3.67
CA PHE A 188 -16.93 15.44 3.15
C PHE A 188 -17.93 14.32 3.48
N GLU A 189 -19.18 14.70 3.76
CA GLU A 189 -20.22 13.77 4.24
C GLU A 189 -20.59 12.69 3.20
N LYS A 190 -20.33 12.93 1.91
CA LYS A 190 -20.54 11.98 0.82
C LYS A 190 -19.24 11.74 0.07
N SER A 191 -19.03 10.48 -0.32
CA SER A 191 -17.91 10.09 -1.18
C SER A 191 -18.04 10.73 -2.57
N SER A 192 -16.92 11.11 -3.18
CA SER A 192 -16.82 11.70 -4.53
C SER A 192 -17.64 12.99 -4.76
N ILE A 193 -18.07 13.66 -3.69
CA ILE A 193 -19.00 14.80 -3.78
C ILE A 193 -18.40 16.00 -4.53
N PHE A 194 -17.10 16.25 -4.43
CA PHE A 194 -16.47 17.37 -5.12
C PHE A 194 -16.44 17.08 -6.62
N THR A 195 -15.98 15.89 -7.00
CA THR A 195 -15.90 15.46 -8.40
C THR A 195 -17.28 15.39 -9.05
N GLU A 196 -18.29 14.84 -8.37
CA GLU A 196 -19.66 14.78 -8.88
C GLU A 196 -20.29 16.17 -9.02
N THR A 197 -20.13 17.03 -8.03
CA THR A 197 -20.70 18.40 -8.08
C THR A 197 -20.06 19.22 -9.19
N LEU A 198 -18.74 19.11 -9.37
CA LEU A 198 -18.03 19.73 -10.49
C LEU A 198 -18.60 19.22 -11.82
N SER A 199 -18.70 17.91 -12.00
CA SER A 199 -19.18 17.31 -13.26
C SER A 199 -20.65 17.62 -13.56
N GLN A 200 -21.51 17.81 -12.55
CA GLN A 200 -22.93 18.07 -12.74
C GLN A 200 -23.25 19.55 -12.99
N HIS A 201 -22.34 20.45 -12.59
CA HIS A 201 -22.54 21.90 -12.62
C HIS A 201 -21.52 22.65 -13.46
N THR A 202 -20.76 21.94 -14.31
CA THR A 202 -19.88 22.54 -15.33
C THR A 202 -20.09 21.88 -16.68
N ASN A 203 -19.79 22.61 -17.75
CA ASN A 203 -19.89 22.12 -19.11
C ASN A 203 -18.71 21.21 -19.47
N PRO A 204 -18.89 20.20 -20.35
CA PRO A 204 -17.80 19.32 -20.79
C PRO A 204 -16.64 20.05 -21.50
N ASP A 205 -16.87 21.27 -22.00
CA ASP A 205 -15.85 22.11 -22.63
C ASP A 205 -15.03 22.94 -21.62
N GLY A 206 -15.38 22.89 -20.33
CA GLY A 206 -14.62 23.45 -19.22
C GLY A 206 -14.69 24.97 -19.07
N LYS A 207 -15.54 25.66 -19.84
CA LYS A 207 -15.56 27.14 -19.89
C LYS A 207 -16.07 27.83 -18.63
N ASP A 208 -16.76 27.11 -17.76
CA ASP A 208 -17.41 27.58 -16.54
C ASP A 208 -16.77 26.97 -15.27
N VAL A 209 -15.66 26.23 -15.44
CA VAL A 209 -14.95 25.57 -14.33
C VAL A 209 -14.33 26.59 -13.37
N ASP A 210 -13.85 27.73 -13.86
CA ASP A 210 -13.28 28.80 -13.04
C ASP A 210 -14.34 29.47 -12.15
N GLU A 211 -15.51 29.77 -12.70
CA GLU A 211 -16.64 30.34 -11.96
C GLU A 211 -17.13 29.39 -10.86
N PHE A 212 -17.23 28.09 -11.20
CA PHE A 212 -17.56 27.05 -10.24
C PHE A 212 -16.54 26.98 -9.10
N LEU A 213 -15.25 26.84 -9.42
CA LEU A 213 -14.20 26.68 -8.41
C LEU A 213 -14.07 27.91 -7.50
N ASN A 214 -14.27 29.11 -8.04
CA ASN A 214 -14.28 30.35 -7.26
C ASN A 214 -15.43 30.37 -6.25
N SER A 215 -16.64 30.01 -6.68
CA SER A 215 -17.82 29.92 -5.83
C SER A 215 -17.66 28.84 -4.75
N PHE A 216 -17.11 27.69 -5.15
CA PHE A 216 -16.83 26.55 -4.28
C PHE A 216 -15.80 26.87 -3.19
N PHE A 217 -14.64 27.42 -3.54
CA PHE A 217 -13.62 27.81 -2.55
C PHE A 217 -14.08 28.96 -1.66
N SER A 218 -14.91 29.87 -2.17
CA SER A 218 -15.55 30.89 -1.35
C SER A 218 -16.49 30.26 -0.31
N ARG A 219 -17.28 29.26 -0.71
CA ARG A 219 -18.15 28.50 0.20
C ARG A 219 -17.36 27.77 1.29
N LEU A 220 -16.21 27.18 0.97
CA LEU A 220 -15.35 26.48 1.96
C LEU A 220 -14.66 27.44 2.94
N ASN A 221 -14.44 28.70 2.53
CA ASN A 221 -13.83 29.75 3.34
C ASN A 221 -14.80 30.44 4.30
N THR A 222 -16.10 30.43 4.01
CA THR A 222 -17.07 31.30 4.71
C THR A 222 -18.28 30.52 5.19
N GLU A 223 -18.64 30.71 6.47
CA GLU A 223 -19.83 30.11 7.07
C GLU A 223 -21.12 30.76 6.55
N ASN A 224 -21.11 32.10 6.41
CA ASN A 224 -22.26 32.91 6.02
C ASN A 224 -22.04 33.53 4.64
N GLY A 225 -22.86 33.16 3.66
CA GLY A 225 -22.82 33.75 2.32
C GLY A 225 -24.00 33.28 1.46
N SER A 226 -24.27 34.01 0.38
CA SER A 226 -25.24 33.58 -0.63
C SER A 226 -24.49 32.77 -1.68
N PHE A 227 -24.73 31.45 -1.66
CA PHE A 227 -24.15 30.51 -2.60
C PHE A 227 -25.28 29.72 -3.27
N PRO A 228 -25.06 29.15 -4.47
CA PRO A 228 -26.02 28.24 -5.07
C PRO A 228 -26.39 27.08 -4.13
N ASP A 229 -27.64 26.63 -4.18
CA ASP A 229 -28.19 25.59 -3.29
C ASP A 229 -27.35 24.30 -3.30
N TYR A 230 -26.79 23.96 -4.46
CA TYR A 230 -25.96 22.76 -4.64
C TYR A 230 -24.62 22.85 -3.88
N LEU A 231 -24.13 24.06 -3.56
CA LEU A 231 -22.95 24.27 -2.72
C LEU A 231 -23.32 24.47 -1.24
N GLN A 232 -24.43 25.16 -0.98
CA GLN A 232 -24.82 25.54 0.36
C GLN A 232 -25.25 24.33 1.20
N ASN A 233 -26.02 23.41 0.61
CA ASN A 233 -26.60 22.26 1.30
C ASN A 233 -25.64 21.06 1.38
N GLN A 234 -24.65 20.99 0.49
CA GLN A 234 -23.81 19.81 0.31
C GLN A 234 -22.45 19.89 1.01
N PHE A 235 -21.92 21.10 1.16
CA PHE A 235 -20.60 21.31 1.75
C PHE A 235 -20.75 22.08 3.05
N LYS A 236 -20.46 21.41 4.17
CA LYS A 236 -20.30 22.07 5.47
C LYS A 236 -18.85 22.49 5.64
N PHE A 237 -18.69 23.60 6.34
CA PHE A 237 -17.48 24.37 6.51
C PHE A 237 -16.24 23.50 6.83
N ALA A 238 -15.20 23.55 5.98
CA ALA A 238 -14.06 22.63 6.03
C ALA A 238 -12.69 23.28 6.34
N TRP A 239 -12.48 24.58 6.09
CA TRP A 239 -11.11 25.13 6.13
C TRP A 239 -10.66 25.74 7.46
N SER A 240 -11.52 26.46 8.22
CA SER A 240 -11.08 26.95 9.55
C SER A 240 -11.04 25.87 10.65
N SER A 241 -11.75 24.75 10.47
CA SER A 241 -11.73 23.62 11.40
C SER A 241 -10.46 22.76 11.30
N LEU A 242 -9.74 22.83 10.19
CA LEU A 242 -8.55 21.99 9.91
C LEU A 242 -7.21 22.65 10.25
N SER A 243 -7.20 23.83 10.89
CA SER A 243 -5.97 24.57 11.20
C SER A 243 -5.06 24.83 10.00
N LEU A 244 -5.61 24.79 8.78
CA LEU A 244 -4.88 25.15 7.57
C LEU A 244 -4.68 26.67 7.58
N PRO A 245 -3.49 27.16 7.17
CA PRO A 245 -3.22 28.59 7.16
C PRO A 245 -4.32 29.30 6.38
N HIS A 246 -4.87 30.37 6.97
CA HIS A 246 -5.88 31.22 6.33
C HIS A 246 -5.28 31.76 5.02
N CYS A 247 -5.50 31.02 3.93
CA CYS A 247 -5.15 31.45 2.59
C CYS A 247 -6.21 32.47 2.16
N GLY A 248 -6.11 33.66 2.73
CA GLY A 248 -6.99 34.78 2.48
C GLY A 248 -6.93 35.24 1.02
N ASN A 249 -8.12 35.36 0.46
CA ASN A 249 -8.57 36.17 -0.68
C ASN A 249 -7.94 36.04 -2.08
N ARG A 250 -8.86 35.69 -2.99
CA ARG A 250 -8.96 35.93 -4.45
C ARG A 250 -7.80 35.43 -5.33
N ILE A 251 -8.13 34.41 -6.11
CA ILE A 251 -7.64 34.26 -7.48
C ILE A 251 -8.53 35.14 -8.34
#